data_AF-A0A6L8LW53-F1
#
_entry.id   AF-A0A6L8LW53-F1
#
_cell.length_a   1.000
_cell.length_b   1.000
_cell.length_c   1.000
_cell.angle_alpha   90.00
_cell.angle_beta   90.00
_cell.angle_gamma   90.00
#
_symmetry.space_group_name_H-M   'P 1'
#
loop_
_entity.id
_entity.type
_entity.pdbx_description
1 polymer ?
#
loop_
_entity_poly.entity_id
_entity_poly.type
_entity_poly.pdbx_seq_one_letter_code
_entity_poly.pdbx_strand_id
1 'polypeptide(L)'
;MENNKGIYIGKNILLLISLSLNFFLMTMIYLSDDEKKLNNSDWFYFSILDKDKNISNVEVMSRGIRNNNPLNIRYSESNKWLGEVKKKHDYDFEEFISVEYGFRAAYKTLMTYRNKYNIKTIEKIIFRFSPPNENDTENIIEKISTMSGIPRDKIIENDEYPIIIKNMAIIESGNSFPIKIIKKGISIK
;
A
#
# COMPACT_ATOMS: atom_id res chain seq x y z
N MET A 1 -37.15 64.56 8.16
CA MET A 1 -37.10 63.81 9.43
C MET A 1 -37.29 62.34 9.10
N GLU A 2 -36.21 61.61 8.82
CA GLU A 2 -36.28 60.17 8.57
C GLU A 2 -36.02 59.41 9.87
N ASN A 3 -37.03 58.67 10.33
CA ASN A 3 -36.97 57.79 11.49
C ASN A 3 -36.20 56.53 11.13
N ASN A 4 -34.94 56.45 11.58
CA ASN A 4 -34.13 55.25 11.49
C ASN A 4 -34.65 54.20 12.50
N LYS A 5 -35.65 53.41 12.10
CA LYS A 5 -36.16 52.28 12.90
C LYS A 5 -35.18 51.12 12.79
N GLY A 6 -34.18 51.09 13.66
CA GLY A 6 -33.28 49.94 13.80
C GLY A 6 -34.06 48.66 14.07
N ILE A 7 -33.79 47.61 13.30
CA ILE A 7 -34.38 46.28 13.49
C ILE A 7 -33.77 45.66 14.74
N TYR A 8 -34.56 45.55 15.82
CA TYR A 8 -34.12 44.90 17.05
C TYR A 8 -34.28 43.38 16.91
N ILE A 9 -33.18 42.68 16.66
CA ILE A 9 -33.15 41.21 16.60
C ILE A 9 -33.01 40.69 18.03
N GLY A 10 -34.05 40.01 18.54
CA GLY A 10 -34.04 39.47 19.90
C GLY A 10 -32.91 38.47 20.13
N LYS A 11 -32.37 38.42 21.37
CA LYS A 11 -31.22 37.57 21.75
C LYS A 11 -31.38 36.10 21.35
N ASN A 12 -32.62 35.57 21.36
CA ASN A 12 -32.91 34.19 20.97
C ASN A 12 -32.73 33.95 19.46
N ILE A 13 -33.06 34.92 18.61
CA ILE A 13 -32.85 34.83 17.16
C ILE A 13 -31.35 34.94 16.86
N LEU A 14 -30.64 35.82 17.57
CA LEU A 14 -29.19 35.93 17.46
C LEU A 14 -28.46 34.64 17.86
N LEU A 15 -28.97 33.93 18.88
CA LEU A 15 -28.46 32.64 19.33
C LEU A 15 -28.74 31.52 18.31
N LEU A 16 -29.92 31.52 17.68
CA LEU A 16 -30.26 30.54 16.64
C LEU A 16 -29.44 30.74 15.37
N ILE A 17 -29.18 31.99 14.97
CA ILE A 17 -28.30 32.32 13.84
C ILE A 17 -26.85 31.93 14.16
N SER A 18 -26.38 32.13 15.40
CA SER A 18 -25.02 31.73 15.77
C SER A 18 -24.87 30.20 15.83
N LEU A 19 -25.88 29.47 16.29
CA LEU A 19 -25.89 28.00 16.31
C LEU A 19 -25.89 27.42 14.89
N SER A 20 -26.71 27.95 13.98
CA SER A 20 -26.77 27.48 12.58
C SER A 20 -25.50 27.81 11.79
N LEU A 21 -24.90 28.98 12.03
CA LEU A 21 -23.62 29.36 11.43
C LEU A 21 -22.47 28.48 11.92
N ASN A 22 -22.44 28.13 13.22
CA ASN A 22 -21.46 27.19 13.76
C ASN A 22 -21.63 25.77 13.20
N PHE A 23 -22.88 25.31 13.03
CA PHE A 23 -23.15 24.01 12.41
C PHE A 23 -22.70 23.98 10.94
N PHE A 24 -22.97 25.04 10.18
CA PHE A 24 -22.52 25.18 8.79
C PHE A 24 -20.99 25.32 8.66
N LEU A 25 -20.32 26.00 9.59
CA LEU A 25 -18.86 26.08 9.60
C LEU A 25 -18.23 24.71 9.92
N MET A 26 -18.82 23.96 10.85
CA MET A 26 -18.35 22.63 11.22
C MET A 26 -18.49 21.63 10.06
N THR A 27 -19.60 21.68 9.30
CA THR A 27 -19.77 20.82 8.13
C THR A 27 -18.82 21.19 7.00
N MET A 28 -18.53 22.47 6.78
CA MET A 28 -17.54 22.91 5.79
C MET A 28 -16.10 22.54 6.17
N ILE A 29 -15.75 22.59 7.46
CA ILE A 29 -14.46 22.10 7.98
C ILE A 29 -14.37 20.59 7.75
N TYR A 30 -15.41 19.84 8.14
CA TYR A 30 -15.46 18.37 7.99
C TYR A 30 -15.39 17.92 6.52
N LEU A 31 -16.07 18.63 5.60
CA LEU A 31 -16.02 18.36 4.17
C LEU A 31 -14.68 18.80 3.53
N SER A 32 -14.02 19.83 4.07
CA SER A 32 -12.68 20.23 3.61
C SER A 32 -11.57 19.25 4.03
N ASP A 33 -11.77 18.51 5.12
CA ASP A 33 -10.84 17.49 5.61
C ASP A 33 -10.92 16.17 4.80
N ASP A 34 -12.08 15.86 4.22
CA ASP A 34 -12.25 14.68 3.37
C ASP A 34 -11.73 14.89 1.93
N GLU A 35 -11.82 16.11 1.36
CA GLU A 35 -11.21 16.39 0.04
C GLU A 35 -9.67 16.39 0.09
N LYS A 36 -9.06 16.77 1.23
CA LYS A 36 -7.60 16.66 1.45
C LYS A 36 -7.09 15.24 1.62
N LYS A 37 -7.96 14.28 1.96
CA LYS A 37 -7.60 12.86 2.10
C LYS A 37 -7.51 12.11 0.78
N LEU A 38 -8.08 12.63 -0.30
CA LEU A 38 -8.18 11.89 -1.57
C LEU A 38 -7.06 12.17 -2.57
N ASN A 39 -6.18 13.13 -2.30
CA ASN A 39 -5.00 13.37 -3.10
C ASN A 39 -3.79 13.56 -2.19
N ASN A 40 -3.11 12.46 -1.80
CA ASN A 40 -1.68 12.55 -1.54
C ASN A 40 -0.94 11.21 -1.46
N SER A 41 -0.15 10.99 -2.49
CA SER A 41 1.12 10.27 -2.47
C SER A 41 2.20 10.88 -1.53
N ASP A 42 1.83 11.77 -0.58
CA ASP A 42 2.72 12.48 0.33
C ASP A 42 2.70 11.98 1.80
N TRP A 43 1.87 10.98 2.14
CA TRP A 43 1.68 10.52 3.53
C TRP A 43 2.93 9.85 4.15
N PHE A 44 3.81 9.28 3.33
CA PHE A 44 5.05 8.63 3.80
C PHE A 44 6.14 9.64 4.23
N TYR A 45 6.03 10.91 3.82
CA TYR A 45 7.06 11.93 4.05
C TYR A 45 6.78 12.82 5.27
N PHE A 46 5.50 13.00 5.65
CA PHE A 46 5.13 13.83 6.81
C PHE A 46 5.19 13.09 8.17
N SER A 47 5.08 11.76 8.21
CA SER A 47 5.12 11.01 9.47
C SER A 47 6.53 10.82 10.05
N ILE A 48 7.58 10.94 9.23
CA ILE A 48 8.99 10.76 9.65
C ILE A 48 9.61 12.10 10.12
N LEU A 49 8.96 13.24 9.86
CA LEU A 49 9.51 14.58 10.11
C LEU A 49 9.07 15.24 11.43
N ASP A 50 8.09 14.70 12.16
CA ASP A 50 7.80 15.17 13.53
C ASP A 50 8.71 14.44 14.53
N LYS A 51 10.02 14.63 14.34
CA LYS A 51 11.07 14.26 15.29
C LYS A 51 11.04 15.27 16.44
N ASP A 52 10.86 14.75 17.65
CA ASP A 52 10.77 15.44 18.94
C ASP A 52 9.43 16.08 19.31
N LYS A 53 8.52 15.21 19.81
CA LYS A 53 8.17 15.18 21.24
C LYS A 53 7.41 13.90 21.58
N ASN A 54 8.07 13.00 22.32
CA ASN A 54 7.46 11.93 23.14
C ASN A 54 6.29 11.15 22.50
N ILE A 55 6.56 10.32 21.49
CA ILE A 55 5.59 9.33 20.99
C ILE A 55 6.20 7.93 21.14
N SER A 56 5.80 7.22 22.18
CA SER A 56 6.19 5.83 22.47
C SER A 56 5.48 4.79 21.61
N ASN A 57 4.92 5.18 20.45
CA ASN A 57 4.24 4.30 19.50
C ASN A 57 4.64 4.65 18.06
N VAL A 58 5.93 4.52 17.73
CA VAL A 58 6.38 4.51 16.33
C VAL A 58 5.80 3.24 15.71
N GLU A 59 4.86 3.37 14.77
CA GLU A 59 4.42 2.27 13.94
C GLU A 59 5.67 1.69 13.25
N VAL A 60 6.12 0.53 13.72
CA VAL A 60 7.34 -0.11 13.21
C VAL A 60 7.09 -0.46 11.76
N MET A 61 7.67 0.31 10.83
CA MET A 61 7.57 0.02 9.40
C MET A 61 7.90 -1.45 9.15
N SER A 62 7.03 -2.13 8.40
CA SER A 62 7.23 -3.55 8.07
C SER A 62 8.59 -3.74 7.38
N ARG A 63 9.20 -4.91 7.58
CA ARG A 63 10.50 -5.24 6.96
C ARG A 63 10.47 -5.01 5.45
N GLY A 64 9.39 -5.42 4.78
CA GLY A 64 9.24 -5.26 3.34
C GLY A 64 9.24 -3.80 2.88
N ILE A 65 8.65 -2.88 3.67
CA ILE A 65 8.74 -1.43 3.39
C ILE A 65 10.16 -0.93 3.59
N ARG A 66 10.75 -1.22 4.76
CA ARG A 66 12.09 -0.75 5.10
C ARG A 66 13.14 -1.20 4.08
N ASN A 67 13.02 -2.44 3.60
CA ASN A 67 13.98 -3.05 2.68
C ASN A 67 13.62 -2.79 1.20
N ASN A 68 12.56 -2.04 0.90
CA ASN A 68 12.01 -1.91 -0.46
C ASN A 68 11.72 -3.28 -1.13
N ASN A 69 11.37 -4.29 -0.33
CA ASN A 69 11.18 -5.67 -0.73
C ASN A 69 9.76 -6.13 -0.33
N PRO A 70 8.72 -5.72 -1.09
CA PRO A 70 7.32 -5.86 -0.69
C PRO A 70 6.83 -7.31 -0.55
N LEU A 71 7.57 -8.28 -1.09
CA LEU A 71 7.26 -9.71 -1.02
C LEU A 71 8.21 -10.48 -0.08
N ASN A 72 9.05 -9.79 0.70
CA ASN A 72 10.06 -10.42 1.57
C ASN A 72 10.87 -11.51 0.85
N ILE A 73 11.36 -11.23 -0.36
CA ILE A 73 12.24 -12.13 -1.10
C ILE A 73 13.50 -12.38 -0.25
N ARG A 74 13.79 -13.65 0.05
CA ARG A 74 14.96 -14.04 0.82
C ARG A 74 16.25 -13.78 0.06
N TYR A 75 17.29 -13.41 0.80
CA TYR A 75 18.61 -13.23 0.24
C TYR A 75 19.16 -14.54 -0.33
N SER A 76 19.85 -14.45 -1.47
CA SER A 76 20.73 -15.51 -1.96
C SER A 76 21.95 -14.94 -2.65
N GLU A 77 23.15 -15.39 -2.28
CA GLU A 77 24.41 -15.03 -2.96
C GLU A 77 24.42 -15.34 -4.46
N SER A 78 23.61 -16.32 -4.88
CA SER A 78 23.48 -16.72 -6.29
C SER A 78 22.64 -15.75 -7.13
N ASN A 79 21.79 -14.95 -6.48
CA ASN A 79 20.97 -13.96 -7.14
C ASN A 79 21.74 -12.64 -7.23
N LYS A 80 21.74 -12.02 -8.41
CA LYS A 80 22.29 -10.68 -8.62
C LYS A 80 21.19 -9.78 -9.12
N TRP A 81 20.51 -9.09 -8.21
CA TRP A 81 19.36 -8.30 -8.58
C TRP A 81 19.76 -6.93 -9.09
N LEU A 82 19.12 -6.49 -10.18
CA LEU A 82 19.20 -5.09 -10.56
C LEU A 82 18.52 -4.23 -9.49
N GLY A 83 19.22 -3.20 -9.01
CA GLY A 83 18.73 -2.31 -7.96
C GLY A 83 18.89 -2.84 -6.54
N GLU A 84 19.66 -3.91 -6.34
CA GLU A 84 20.08 -4.36 -5.00
C GLU A 84 21.01 -3.33 -4.35
N VAL A 85 20.87 -3.12 -3.04
CA VAL A 85 21.75 -2.20 -2.29
C VAL A 85 23.16 -2.76 -2.18
N LYS A 86 24.18 -1.87 -2.21
CA LYS A 86 25.58 -2.28 -2.04
C LYS A 86 25.93 -2.65 -0.60
N LYS A 87 25.31 -1.98 0.37
CA LYS A 87 25.51 -2.21 1.80
C LYS A 87 24.18 -2.66 2.38
N LYS A 88 24.08 -3.94 2.71
CA LYS A 88 22.92 -4.54 3.36
C LYS A 88 22.92 -4.28 4.86
N HIS A 89 21.71 -4.23 5.40
CA HIS A 89 21.39 -4.14 6.82
C HIS A 89 20.60 -5.37 7.28
N ASP A 90 19.93 -6.06 6.35
CA ASP A 90 19.21 -7.31 6.53
C ASP A 90 19.93 -8.42 5.73
N TYR A 91 20.39 -9.45 6.43
CA TYR A 91 21.14 -10.56 5.82
C TYR A 91 20.24 -11.73 5.42
N ASP A 92 18.99 -11.76 5.88
CA ASP A 92 18.04 -12.82 5.57
C ASP A 92 17.19 -12.50 4.32
N PHE A 93 17.04 -11.21 4.02
CA PHE A 93 16.17 -10.71 2.95
C PHE A 93 16.90 -9.78 1.99
N GLU A 94 16.41 -9.73 0.75
CA GLU A 94 16.90 -8.77 -0.22
C GLU A 94 16.51 -7.34 0.16
N GLU A 95 17.40 -6.39 -0.16
CA GLU A 95 17.21 -4.96 0.02
C GLU A 95 17.42 -4.26 -1.32
N PHE A 96 16.49 -3.38 -1.68
CA PHE A 96 16.50 -2.67 -2.94
C PHE A 96 16.63 -1.17 -2.75
N ILE A 97 17.20 -0.49 -3.75
CA ILE A 97 17.37 0.97 -3.76
C ILE A 97 16.03 1.71 -3.87
N SER A 98 14.98 1.05 -4.38
CA SER A 98 13.61 1.55 -4.38
C SER A 98 12.60 0.40 -4.49
N VAL A 99 11.35 0.64 -4.09
CA VAL A 99 10.30 -0.37 -4.12
C VAL A 99 9.99 -0.89 -5.53
N GLU A 100 10.20 -0.08 -6.57
CA GLU A 100 10.06 -0.55 -7.95
C GLU A 100 11.03 -1.68 -8.30
N TYR A 101 12.25 -1.66 -7.75
CA TYR A 101 13.20 -2.75 -7.93
C TYR A 101 12.80 -4.01 -7.14
N GLY A 102 12.17 -3.85 -5.98
CA GLY A 102 11.53 -4.96 -5.28
C GLY A 102 10.40 -5.61 -6.08
N PHE A 103 9.54 -4.80 -6.72
CA PHE A 103 8.50 -5.32 -7.61
C PHE A 103 9.06 -5.93 -8.89
N ARG A 104 10.16 -5.39 -9.43
CA ARG A 104 10.88 -6.01 -10.52
C ARG A 104 11.38 -7.41 -10.13
N ALA A 105 12.01 -7.53 -8.96
CA ALA A 105 12.49 -8.81 -8.45
C ALA A 105 11.34 -9.81 -8.25
N ALA A 106 10.23 -9.38 -7.65
CA ALA A 106 9.00 -10.17 -7.52
C ALA A 106 8.52 -10.71 -8.88
N TYR A 107 8.42 -9.85 -9.88
CA TYR A 107 8.00 -10.25 -11.22
C TYR A 107 8.98 -11.24 -11.87
N LYS A 108 10.29 -11.00 -11.78
CA LYS A 108 11.31 -11.92 -12.32
C LYS A 108 11.28 -13.29 -11.62
N THR A 109 10.99 -13.33 -10.31
CA THR A 109 10.75 -14.58 -9.57
C THR A 109 9.56 -15.34 -10.18
N LEU A 110 8.43 -14.66 -10.38
CA LEU A 110 7.25 -15.30 -10.98
C LEU A 110 7.45 -15.68 -12.45
N MET A 111 8.25 -14.94 -13.22
CA MET A 111 8.65 -15.33 -14.58
C MET A 111 9.54 -16.56 -14.59
N THR A 112 10.42 -16.71 -13.59
CA THR A 112 11.21 -17.93 -13.41
C THR A 112 10.28 -19.11 -13.14
N TYR A 113 9.27 -18.94 -12.27
CA TYR A 113 8.24 -19.95 -12.00
C TYR A 113 7.51 -20.36 -13.30
N ARG A 114 7.04 -19.36 -14.07
CA ARG A 114 6.33 -19.56 -15.33
C ARG A 114 7.17 -20.30 -16.37
N ASN A 115 8.38 -19.81 -16.63
CA ASN A 115 9.16 -20.19 -17.81
C ASN A 115 10.03 -21.42 -17.56
N LYS A 116 10.59 -21.56 -16.35
CA LYS A 116 11.49 -22.67 -16.01
C LYS A 116 10.76 -23.87 -15.41
N TYR A 117 9.71 -23.63 -14.62
CA TYR A 117 9.04 -24.68 -13.85
C TYR A 117 7.59 -24.93 -14.30
N ASN A 118 7.12 -24.24 -15.35
CA ASN A 118 5.75 -24.34 -15.85
C ASN A 118 4.68 -24.09 -14.76
N ILE A 119 4.97 -23.21 -13.80
CA ILE A 119 4.08 -22.79 -12.72
C ILE A 119 3.35 -21.53 -13.17
N LYS A 120 2.05 -21.65 -13.48
CA LYS A 120 1.27 -20.63 -14.20
C LYS A 120 -0.07 -20.26 -13.57
N THR A 121 -0.40 -20.80 -12.41
CA THR A 121 -1.68 -20.56 -11.71
C THR A 121 -1.42 -19.99 -10.33
N ILE A 122 -2.40 -19.30 -9.72
CA ILE A 122 -2.26 -18.73 -8.37
C ILE A 122 -1.91 -19.84 -7.38
N GLU A 123 -2.66 -20.95 -7.44
CA GLU A 123 -2.42 -22.12 -6.59
C GLU A 123 -0.96 -22.58 -6.64
N LYS A 124 -0.42 -22.85 -7.83
CA LYS A 124 0.94 -23.35 -7.98
C LYS A 124 2.00 -22.31 -7.62
N ILE A 125 1.74 -21.03 -7.87
CA ILE A 125 2.64 -19.94 -7.46
C ILE A 125 2.74 -19.91 -5.94
N ILE A 126 1.61 -19.89 -5.24
CA ILE A 126 1.58 -19.74 -3.78
C ILE A 126 2.07 -21.01 -3.08
N PHE A 127 1.75 -22.21 -3.56
CA PHE A 127 2.33 -23.46 -3.05
C PHE A 127 3.86 -23.46 -3.07
N ARG A 128 4.47 -22.83 -4.10
CA ARG A 128 5.92 -22.69 -4.19
C ARG A 128 6.47 -21.53 -3.36
N PHE A 129 5.74 -20.42 -3.31
CA PHE A 129 6.21 -19.18 -2.68
C PHE A 129 6.08 -19.23 -1.15
N SER A 130 4.99 -19.80 -0.65
CA SER A 130 4.61 -19.86 0.77
C SER A 130 4.11 -21.28 1.09
N PRO A 131 5.02 -22.25 1.28
CA PRO A 131 4.68 -23.67 1.39
C PRO A 131 3.92 -24.00 2.71
N PRO A 132 3.11 -25.08 2.71
CA PRO A 132 2.16 -25.38 3.79
C PRO A 132 2.80 -25.91 5.08
N ASN A 133 4.09 -26.26 5.04
CA ASN A 133 4.85 -26.62 6.24
C ASN A 133 5.09 -25.41 7.17
N GLU A 134 5.03 -24.19 6.62
CA GLU A 134 5.35 -22.95 7.33
C GLU A 134 4.17 -21.98 7.38
N ASN A 135 3.17 -22.15 6.51
CA ASN A 135 2.10 -21.17 6.30
C ASN A 135 0.75 -21.83 6.09
N ASP A 136 -0.32 -21.07 6.30
CA ASP A 136 -1.67 -21.42 5.86
C ASP A 136 -1.83 -21.14 4.35
N THR A 137 -1.14 -21.93 3.53
CA THR A 137 -1.05 -21.77 2.07
C THR A 137 -2.42 -21.73 1.40
N GLU A 138 -3.36 -22.56 1.85
CA GLU A 138 -4.70 -22.68 1.26
C GLU A 138 -5.49 -21.38 1.43
N ASN A 139 -5.48 -20.81 2.63
CA ASN A 139 -6.10 -19.51 2.92
C ASN A 139 -5.43 -18.36 2.12
N ILE A 140 -4.11 -18.41 1.93
CA ILE A 140 -3.42 -17.42 1.09
C ILE A 140 -3.89 -17.53 -0.38
N ILE A 141 -4.02 -18.76 -0.90
CA ILE A 141 -4.54 -19.00 -2.26
C ILE A 141 -5.95 -18.43 -2.40
N GLU A 142 -6.85 -18.73 -1.46
CA GLU A 142 -8.24 -18.25 -1.46
C GLU A 142 -8.30 -16.72 -1.42
N LYS A 143 -7.53 -16.09 -0.53
CA LYS A 143 -7.46 -14.62 -0.42
C LYS A 143 -6.97 -13.99 -1.72
N ILE A 144 -5.88 -14.48 -2.30
CA ILE A 144 -5.32 -13.89 -3.53
C ILE A 144 -6.27 -14.11 -4.71
N SER A 145 -6.89 -15.29 -4.83
CA SER A 145 -7.90 -15.55 -5.86
C SER A 145 -9.07 -14.58 -5.73
N THR A 146 -9.61 -14.43 -4.52
CA THR A 146 -10.75 -13.54 -4.24
C THR A 146 -10.41 -12.08 -4.51
N MET A 147 -9.28 -11.59 -3.98
CA MET A 147 -8.85 -10.19 -4.14
C MET A 147 -8.50 -9.82 -5.58
N SER A 148 -8.09 -10.80 -6.41
CA SER A 148 -7.76 -10.56 -7.82
C SER A 148 -8.94 -10.78 -8.78
N GLY A 149 -9.97 -11.52 -8.34
CA GLY A 149 -11.05 -11.98 -9.22
C GLY A 149 -10.60 -13.06 -10.21
N ILE A 150 -9.41 -13.64 -10.01
CA ILE A 150 -8.83 -14.67 -10.88
C ILE A 150 -8.99 -16.03 -10.20
N PRO A 151 -9.62 -17.03 -10.85
CA PRO A 151 -9.72 -18.38 -10.29
C PRO A 151 -8.34 -18.98 -9.98
N ARG A 152 -8.22 -19.72 -8.88
CA ARG A 152 -6.94 -20.26 -8.39
C ARG A 152 -6.19 -21.14 -9.40
N ASP A 153 -6.94 -21.83 -10.26
CA ASP A 153 -6.51 -22.83 -11.24
C ASP A 153 -6.39 -22.25 -12.67
N LYS A 154 -6.85 -21.01 -12.88
CA LYS A 154 -6.71 -20.30 -14.16
C LYS A 154 -5.23 -20.06 -14.48
N ILE A 155 -4.87 -20.26 -15.75
CA ILE A 155 -3.58 -19.83 -16.28
C ILE A 155 -3.55 -18.29 -16.28
N ILE A 156 -2.54 -17.76 -15.60
CA ILE A 156 -2.31 -16.32 -15.45
C ILE A 156 -1.79 -15.76 -16.78
N GLU A 157 -2.37 -14.67 -17.23
CA GLU A 157 -1.91 -13.90 -18.37
C GLU A 157 -0.90 -12.81 -17.95
N ASN A 158 -0.12 -12.31 -18.91
CA ASN A 158 0.99 -11.40 -18.61
C ASN A 158 0.54 -10.09 -17.93
N ASP A 159 -0.64 -9.59 -18.27
CA ASP A 159 -1.25 -8.37 -17.74
C ASP A 159 -1.93 -8.55 -16.37
N GLU A 160 -2.10 -9.81 -15.92
CA GLU A 160 -2.66 -10.16 -14.61
C GLU A 160 -1.61 -10.21 -13.50
N TYR A 161 -0.33 -10.37 -13.82
CA TYR A 161 0.74 -10.39 -12.81
C TYR A 161 0.80 -9.17 -11.89
N PRO A 162 0.59 -7.91 -12.37
CA PRO A 162 0.58 -6.75 -11.48
C PRO A 162 -0.43 -6.87 -10.34
N ILE A 163 -1.66 -7.35 -10.60
CA ILE A 163 -2.68 -7.46 -9.55
C ILE A 163 -2.36 -8.62 -8.59
N ILE A 164 -1.80 -9.73 -9.10
CA ILE A 164 -1.36 -10.85 -8.27
C ILE A 164 -0.22 -10.43 -7.35
N ILE A 165 0.81 -9.75 -7.87
CA ILE A 165 1.94 -9.24 -7.09
C ILE A 165 1.47 -8.24 -6.03
N LYS A 166 0.51 -7.36 -6.37
CA LYS A 166 -0.10 -6.44 -5.40
C LYS A 166 -0.71 -7.21 -4.22
N ASN A 167 -1.49 -8.24 -4.50
CA ASN A 167 -2.18 -9.01 -3.47
C ASN A 167 -1.19 -9.84 -2.64
N MET A 168 -0.14 -10.39 -3.25
CA MET A 168 0.96 -11.02 -2.53
C MET A 168 1.65 -10.03 -1.58
N ALA A 169 1.92 -8.80 -2.01
CA ALA A 169 2.55 -7.78 -1.15
C ALA A 169 1.71 -7.44 0.09
N ILE A 170 0.38 -7.43 -0.05
CA ILE A 170 -0.55 -7.22 1.07
C ILE A 170 -0.44 -8.37 2.08
N ILE A 171 -0.38 -9.61 1.61
CA ILE A 171 -0.25 -10.79 2.49
C ILE A 171 1.13 -10.83 3.18
N GLU A 172 2.21 -10.60 2.42
CA GLU A 172 3.58 -10.79 2.90
C GLU A 172 4.07 -9.64 3.79
N SER A 173 3.75 -8.40 3.43
CA SER A 173 4.28 -7.22 4.12
C SER A 173 3.21 -6.41 4.86
N GLY A 174 1.92 -6.71 4.65
CA GLY A 174 0.81 -5.91 5.16
C GLY A 174 0.51 -4.65 4.34
N ASN A 175 1.22 -4.42 3.22
CA ASN A 175 1.15 -3.15 2.50
C ASN A 175 0.53 -3.28 1.12
N SER A 176 -0.40 -2.37 0.83
CA SER A 176 -0.98 -2.20 -0.50
C SER A 176 -0.27 -1.08 -1.25
N PHE A 177 0.03 -1.31 -2.53
CA PHE A 177 0.72 -0.34 -3.38
C PHE A 177 -0.14 0.06 -4.59
N PRO A 178 0.00 1.30 -5.08
CA PRO A 178 -0.59 1.69 -6.35
C PRO A 178 -0.10 0.79 -7.48
N ILE A 179 -1.04 0.27 -8.28
CA ILE A 179 -0.74 -0.65 -9.40
C ILE A 179 0.27 -0.03 -10.40
N LYS A 180 0.29 1.30 -10.51
CA LYS A 180 1.23 2.07 -11.34
C LYS A 180 2.68 1.85 -10.93
N ILE A 181 2.98 1.78 -9.63
CA ILE A 181 4.33 1.55 -9.11
C ILE A 181 4.77 0.12 -9.43
N ILE A 182 3.86 -0.85 -9.28
CA ILE A 182 4.12 -2.27 -9.59
C ILE A 182 4.39 -2.43 -11.10
N LYS A 183 3.55 -1.84 -11.95
CA LYS A 183 3.74 -1.84 -13.41
C LYS A 183 5.06 -1.16 -13.81
N LYS A 184 5.44 -0.07 -13.12
CA LYS A 184 6.74 0.60 -13.33
C LYS A 184 7.90 -0.34 -12.96
N GLY A 185 7.82 -1.07 -11.85
CA GLY A 185 8.82 -2.08 -11.51
C GLY A 185 8.94 -3.19 -12.56
N ILE A 186 7.80 -3.71 -13.02
CA ILE A 186 7.72 -4.75 -14.05
C ILE A 186 8.34 -4.29 -15.38
N SER A 187 8.24 -3.01 -15.73
CA SER A 187 8.77 -2.48 -17.00
C SER A 187 10.29 -2.22 -16.97
N ILE A 188 10.95 -2.30 -15.81
CA ILE A 188 12.41 -2.20 -15.70
C ILE A 188 13.02 -3.48 -16.28
N LYS A 189 13.80 -3.34 -17.37
CA LYS A 189 14.35 -4.48 -18.12
C LYS A 189 15.34 -5.32 -17.30
#